data_AF-V5HRD1-F1
#
_entry.id   AF-V5HRD1-F1
#
_cell.length_a   1.000
_cell.length_b   1.000
_cell.length_c   1.000
_cell.angle_alpha   90.00
_cell.angle_beta   90.00
_cell.angle_gamma   90.00
#
_symmetry.space_group_name_H-M   'P 1'
#
loop_
_entity.id
_entity.type
_entity.pdbx_description
1 polymer ?
#
loop_
_entity_poly.entity_id
_entity_poly.type
_entity_poly.pdbx_seq_one_letter_code
_entity_poly.pdbx_strand_id
1 'polypeptide(L)'
;ALGLHNTVDEIVEAQRLSQMERLTRSATGRHILCSLGIRYDSQTGPKCAVPTQVRTALLIQPIPKHMHPIHHEGRRSARVRALRSLLSKERDVYYVDAADYGTGKMVSAVIDAGGSLVASCSIDTTDPGTAEEVAIALSVYVV
;
A
#
# COMPACT_ATOMS: atom_id res chain seq x y z
N ALA A 1 4.44 -9.92 -0.68
CA ALA A 1 3.12 -9.85 -1.33
C ALA A 1 2.04 -9.71 -0.26
N LEU A 2 1.69 -8.48 0.15
CA LEU A 2 0.71 -8.21 1.23
C LEU A 2 -0.38 -7.19 0.82
N GLY A 3 -0.45 -6.79 -0.47
CA GLY A 3 -1.34 -5.72 -0.92
C GLY A 3 -2.71 -6.15 -1.49
N LEU A 4 -2.94 -7.45 -1.71
CA LEU A 4 -4.12 -7.94 -2.43
C LEU A 4 -5.24 -8.50 -1.54
N HIS A 5 -5.00 -8.71 -0.26
CA HIS A 5 -5.85 -9.51 0.61
C HIS A 5 -6.26 -8.69 1.84
N ASN A 6 -7.34 -7.91 1.75
CA ASN A 6 -7.89 -7.20 2.93
C ASN A 6 -8.54 -8.18 3.94
N THR A 7 -7.78 -9.13 4.46
CA THR A 7 -8.22 -10.13 5.43
C THR A 7 -8.36 -9.48 6.80
N VAL A 8 -9.15 -10.11 7.69
CA VAL A 8 -9.26 -9.60 9.06
C VAL A 8 -7.89 -9.66 9.74
N ASP A 9 -7.12 -10.73 9.53
CA ASP A 9 -5.80 -10.89 10.13
C ASP A 9 -4.81 -9.84 9.61
N GLU A 10 -4.83 -9.53 8.31
CA GLU A 10 -3.99 -8.49 7.72
C GLU A 10 -4.38 -7.10 8.23
N ILE A 11 -5.67 -6.81 8.39
CA ILE A 11 -6.15 -5.56 8.99
C ILE A 11 -5.75 -5.48 10.47
N VAL A 12 -5.90 -6.57 11.22
CA VAL A 12 -5.51 -6.64 12.64
C VAL A 12 -4.01 -6.41 12.77
N GLU A 13 -3.20 -7.06 11.93
CA GLU A 13 -1.74 -6.91 11.96
C GLU A 13 -1.32 -5.49 11.54
N ALA A 14 -1.89 -4.94 10.47
CA ALA A 14 -1.64 -3.56 10.05
C ALA A 14 -2.01 -2.56 11.15
N GLN A 15 -3.14 -2.78 11.83
CA GLN A 15 -3.57 -1.92 12.92
C GLN A 15 -2.67 -2.08 14.15
N ARG A 16 -2.23 -3.29 14.46
CA ARG A 16 -1.27 -3.58 15.54
C ARG A 16 0.06 -2.88 15.27
N LEU A 17 0.63 -3.03 14.07
CA LEU A 17 1.85 -2.36 13.62
C LEU A 17 1.72 -0.84 13.73
N SER A 18 0.61 -0.28 13.24
CA SER A 18 0.34 1.16 13.33
C SER A 18 0.29 1.68 14.78
N GLN A 19 -0.33 0.93 15.70
CA GLN A 19 -0.32 1.30 17.11
C GLN A 19 1.08 1.20 17.74
N MET A 20 1.84 0.17 17.38
CA MET A 20 3.20 -0.01 17.84
C MET A 20 4.11 1.15 17.39
N GLU A 21 4.05 1.53 16.11
CA GLU A 21 4.75 2.70 15.57
C GLU A 21 4.31 4.01 16.23
N ARG A 22 3.01 4.16 16.52
CA ARG A 22 2.53 5.36 17.22
C ARG A 22 3.08 5.44 18.64
N LEU A 23 3.22 4.32 19.34
CA LEU A 23 3.78 4.28 20.69
C LEU A 23 5.26 4.65 20.70
N THR A 24 6.06 4.22 19.71
CA THR A 24 7.49 4.59 19.65
C THR A 24 7.72 6.09 19.45
N ARG A 25 6.75 6.82 18.87
CA ARG A 25 6.86 8.26 18.59
C ARG A 25 6.78 9.17 19.82
N SER A 26 6.27 8.70 20.97
CA SER A 26 6.12 9.53 22.18
C SER A 26 6.92 9.00 23.36
N ALA A 27 7.35 9.88 24.28
CA ALA A 27 8.08 9.46 25.48
C ALA A 27 7.23 8.52 26.37
N THR A 28 5.95 8.85 26.57
CA THR A 28 5.00 8.02 27.32
C THR A 28 4.78 6.67 26.64
N GLY A 29 4.62 6.65 25.31
CA GLY A 29 4.43 5.41 24.57
C GLY A 29 5.66 4.49 24.63
N ARG A 30 6.87 5.05 24.51
CA ARG A 30 8.12 4.30 24.74
C ARG A 30 8.21 3.74 26.15
N HIS A 31 7.80 4.51 27.17
CA HIS A 31 7.76 4.01 28.54
C HIS A 31 6.80 2.82 28.71
N ILE A 32 5.62 2.86 28.07
CA ILE A 32 4.66 1.74 28.07
C ILE A 32 5.25 0.50 27.39
N LEU A 33 5.91 0.65 26.24
CA LEU A 33 6.55 -0.47 25.55
C LEU A 33 7.64 -1.11 26.44
N CYS A 34 8.48 -0.28 27.07
CA CYS A 34 9.51 -0.74 28.00
C CYS A 34 8.93 -1.47 29.22
N SER A 35 7.84 -0.96 29.83
CA SER A 35 7.24 -1.57 31.03
C SER A 35 6.59 -2.92 30.73
N LEU A 36 6.11 -3.11 29.50
CA LEU A 36 5.59 -4.39 29.01
C LEU A 36 6.69 -5.34 28.49
N GLY A 37 7.96 -4.92 28.51
CA GLY A 37 9.08 -5.72 27.97
C GLY A 37 9.06 -5.88 26.45
N ILE A 38 8.29 -5.05 25.74
CA ILE A 38 8.16 -5.11 24.28
C ILE A 38 9.30 -4.32 23.64
N ARG A 39 10.18 -5.01 22.93
CA ARG A 39 11.17 -4.38 22.06
C ARG A 39 10.58 -4.24 20.66
N TYR A 40 10.38 -2.99 20.23
CA TYR A 40 9.94 -2.68 18.88
C TYR A 40 10.77 -1.52 18.35
N ASP A 41 11.70 -1.86 17.45
CA ASP A 41 12.40 -0.90 16.62
C ASP A 41 11.49 -0.58 15.43
N SER A 42 11.30 0.70 15.12
CA SER A 42 10.41 1.11 14.03
C SER A 42 10.79 0.38 12.74
N GLN A 43 9.87 -0.43 12.21
CA GLN A 43 10.14 -1.22 11.01
C GLN A 43 10.18 -0.37 9.74
N THR A 44 9.50 0.77 9.74
CA THR A 44 9.56 1.75 8.67
C THR A 44 10.31 3.00 9.12
N GLY A 45 11.08 3.59 8.21
CA GLY A 45 11.75 4.87 8.43
C GLY A 45 10.75 6.00 8.75
N PRO A 46 11.22 7.21 9.10
CA PRO A 46 10.34 8.31 9.44
C PRO A 46 9.43 8.68 8.25
N LYS A 47 8.16 8.28 8.31
CA LYS A 47 7.14 8.70 7.34
C LYS A 47 6.87 10.20 7.48
N CYS A 48 7.03 10.95 6.39
CA CYS A 48 6.65 12.35 6.31
C CYS A 48 5.18 12.48 5.88
N ALA A 49 4.55 13.60 6.24
CA ALA A 49 3.20 13.87 5.77
C ALA A 49 3.25 14.23 4.28
N VAL A 50 2.39 13.62 3.47
CA VAL A 50 2.18 14.03 2.08
C VAL A 50 1.76 15.51 2.06
N PRO A 51 2.41 16.37 1.26
CA PRO A 51 2.05 17.78 1.14
C PRO A 51 0.55 17.95 0.88
N THR A 52 -0.07 18.94 1.53
CA THR A 52 -1.53 19.11 1.49
C THR A 52 -2.04 19.23 0.06
N GLN A 53 -1.31 19.92 -0.82
CA GLN A 53 -1.63 20.11 -2.23
C GLN A 53 -1.76 18.78 -2.97
N VAL A 54 -0.82 17.85 -2.73
CA VAL A 54 -0.84 16.50 -3.31
C VAL A 54 -1.97 15.70 -2.71
N ARG A 55 -2.11 15.71 -1.37
CA ARG A 55 -3.16 14.96 -0.67
C ARG A 55 -4.57 15.35 -1.13
N THR A 56 -4.84 16.63 -1.37
CA THR A 56 -6.15 17.10 -1.84
C THR A 56 -6.43 16.76 -3.30
N ALA A 57 -5.40 16.50 -4.09
CA ALA A 57 -5.54 16.05 -5.48
C ALA A 57 -5.82 14.54 -5.59
N LEU A 58 -5.52 13.76 -4.54
CA LEU A 58 -5.73 12.32 -4.53
C LEU A 58 -7.15 11.96 -4.04
N LEU A 59 -7.91 11.26 -4.89
CA LEU A 59 -9.18 10.65 -4.50
C LEU A 59 -8.95 9.19 -4.08
N ILE A 60 -8.88 8.94 -2.77
CA ILE A 60 -8.71 7.60 -2.22
C ILE A 60 -10.08 6.97 -1.96
N GLN A 61 -10.42 5.92 -2.70
CA GLN A 61 -11.66 5.17 -2.49
C GLN A 61 -11.58 4.39 -1.17
N PRO A 62 -12.68 4.30 -0.40
CA PRO A 62 -12.69 3.56 0.85
C PRO A 62 -12.38 2.08 0.66
N ILE A 63 -11.63 1.52 1.60
CA ILE A 63 -11.31 0.08 1.63
C ILE A 63 -12.61 -0.71 1.79
N PRO A 64 -12.83 -1.77 0.99
CA PRO A 64 -14.00 -2.63 1.12
C PRO A 64 -14.13 -3.24 2.52
N LYS A 65 -15.27 -2.99 3.18
CA LYS A 65 -15.58 -3.61 4.47
C LYS A 65 -16.07 -5.06 4.29
N HIS A 66 -15.73 -5.91 5.25
CA HIS A 66 -16.18 -7.31 5.32
C HIS A 66 -15.84 -8.15 4.08
N MET A 67 -14.64 -8.02 3.50
CA MET A 67 -14.25 -8.71 2.27
C MET A 67 -13.22 -9.83 2.55
N HIS A 68 -13.67 -11.00 3.03
CA HIS A 68 -12.79 -12.12 3.33
C HIS A 68 -12.08 -12.64 2.06
N PRO A 69 -10.74 -12.84 2.09
CA PRO A 69 -9.95 -13.25 0.92
C PRO A 69 -10.42 -14.56 0.29
N ILE A 70 -10.76 -15.54 1.14
CA ILE A 70 -11.04 -16.93 0.76
C ILE A 70 -12.55 -17.17 0.61
N HIS A 71 -13.36 -16.54 1.47
CA HIS A 71 -14.79 -16.87 1.56
C HIS A 71 -15.65 -15.96 0.67
N HIS A 72 -15.13 -14.79 0.28
CA HIS A 72 -15.88 -13.79 -0.48
C HIS A 72 -15.33 -13.59 -1.90
N GLU A 73 -14.80 -14.65 -2.52
CA GLU A 73 -14.29 -14.62 -3.89
C GLU A 73 -15.30 -13.98 -4.87
N GLY A 74 -16.56 -14.42 -4.84
CA GLY A 74 -17.61 -13.87 -5.70
C GLY A 74 -17.79 -12.35 -5.55
N ARG A 75 -17.67 -11.82 -4.33
CA ARG A 75 -17.75 -10.38 -4.05
C ARG A 75 -16.51 -9.63 -4.54
N ARG A 76 -15.31 -10.22 -4.38
CA ARG A 76 -14.05 -9.68 -4.91
C ARG A 76 -14.13 -9.59 -6.44
N SER A 77 -14.54 -10.67 -7.10
CA SER A 77 -14.72 -10.73 -8.55
C SER A 77 -15.77 -9.73 -9.06
N ALA A 78 -16.90 -9.61 -8.37
CA ALA A 78 -17.91 -8.60 -8.71
C ALA A 78 -17.38 -7.17 -8.58
N ARG A 79 -16.58 -6.89 -7.53
CA ARG A 79 -15.93 -5.58 -7.34
C ARG A 79 -14.93 -5.27 -8.46
N VAL A 80 -14.07 -6.23 -8.84
CA VAL A 80 -13.11 -6.05 -9.93
C VAL A 80 -13.85 -5.76 -11.24
N ARG A 81 -14.93 -6.49 -11.53
CA ARG A 81 -15.78 -6.22 -12.71
C ARG A 81 -16.40 -4.83 -12.67
N ALA A 82 -16.91 -4.39 -11.52
CA ALA A 82 -17.48 -3.06 -11.37
C ALA A 82 -16.43 -1.96 -11.57
N LEU A 83 -15.24 -2.10 -10.99
CA LEU A 83 -14.13 -1.16 -11.18
C LEU A 83 -13.66 -1.12 -12.64
N ARG A 84 -13.50 -2.28 -13.28
CA ARG A 84 -13.15 -2.34 -14.71
C ARG A 84 -14.22 -1.69 -15.58
N SER A 85 -15.50 -1.93 -15.32
CA SER A 85 -16.61 -1.33 -16.08
C SER A 85 -16.70 0.19 -15.91
N LEU A 86 -16.39 0.69 -14.71
CA LEU A 86 -16.34 2.12 -14.43
C LEU A 86 -15.16 2.78 -15.14
N LEU A 87 -13.98 2.16 -15.05
CA LEU A 87 -12.72 2.73 -15.54
C LEU A 87 -12.47 2.47 -17.03
N SER A 88 -13.12 1.49 -17.66
CA SER A 88 -12.89 1.14 -19.08
C SER A 88 -13.25 2.24 -20.07
N LYS A 89 -13.97 3.27 -19.63
CA LYS A 89 -14.31 4.45 -20.44
C LYS A 89 -13.25 5.56 -20.36
N GLU A 90 -12.36 5.48 -19.39
CA GLU A 90 -11.29 6.44 -19.17
C GLU A 90 -10.06 6.03 -19.99
N ARG A 91 -9.35 7.02 -20.53
CA ARG A 91 -8.14 6.77 -21.35
C ARG A 91 -6.89 6.58 -20.50
N ASP A 92 -6.86 7.20 -19.33
CA ASP A 92 -5.67 7.30 -18.47
C ASP A 92 -5.80 6.40 -17.25
N VAL A 93 -5.99 5.10 -17.49
CA VAL A 93 -6.08 4.09 -16.44
C VAL A 93 -4.80 3.28 -16.40
N TYR A 94 -4.12 3.38 -15.27
CA TYR A 94 -2.88 2.67 -15.00
C TYR A 94 -3.04 1.77 -13.78
N TYR A 95 -2.48 0.58 -13.85
CA TYR A 95 -2.34 -0.32 -12.71
C TYR A 95 -0.88 -0.33 -12.29
N VAL A 96 -0.66 -0.24 -10.99
CA VAL A 96 0.68 -0.20 -10.41
C VAL A 96 0.84 -1.35 -9.43
N ASP A 97 2.05 -1.90 -9.38
CA ASP A 97 2.42 -2.89 -8.37
C ASP A 97 3.90 -2.77 -8.04
N ALA A 98 4.27 -3.29 -6.86
CA ALA A 98 5.63 -3.37 -6.41
C ALA A 98 5.97 -4.77 -5.89
N ALA A 99 7.18 -5.23 -6.18
CA ALA A 99 7.65 -6.55 -5.79
C ALA A 99 9.10 -6.51 -5.30
N ASP A 100 9.45 -7.45 -4.43
CA ASP A 100 10.82 -7.65 -3.95
C ASP A 100 11.59 -8.52 -4.95
N TYR A 101 12.82 -8.12 -5.29
CA TYR A 101 13.74 -8.95 -6.08
C TYR A 101 14.39 -10.09 -5.27
N GLY A 102 14.25 -10.07 -3.93
CA GLY A 102 14.95 -10.97 -3.01
C GLY A 102 16.44 -10.64 -2.83
N THR A 103 16.88 -9.48 -3.33
CA THR A 103 18.29 -9.04 -3.35
C THR A 103 18.54 -7.77 -2.54
N GLY A 104 17.56 -7.34 -1.74
CA GLY A 104 17.60 -6.06 -1.04
C GLY A 104 17.19 -4.87 -1.91
N LYS A 105 16.54 -5.12 -3.04
CA LYS A 105 15.99 -4.14 -3.96
C LYS A 105 14.54 -4.49 -4.27
N MET A 106 13.73 -3.48 -4.58
CA MET A 106 12.36 -3.67 -5.05
C MET A 106 12.20 -3.16 -6.48
N VAL A 107 11.19 -3.67 -7.19
CA VAL A 107 10.73 -3.19 -8.48
C VAL A 107 9.37 -2.56 -8.33
N SER A 108 9.15 -1.47 -9.04
CA SER A 108 7.82 -0.90 -9.26
C SER A 108 7.51 -0.94 -10.74
N ALA A 109 6.28 -1.33 -11.08
CA ALA A 109 5.81 -1.43 -12.46
C ALA A 109 4.48 -0.71 -12.63
N VAL A 110 4.33 -0.07 -13.79
CA VAL A 110 3.11 0.60 -14.24
C VAL A 110 2.69 -0.02 -15.55
N ILE A 111 1.45 -0.52 -15.62
CA ILE A 111 0.86 -1.07 -16.84
C ILE A 111 -0.39 -0.28 -17.22
N ASP A 112 -0.67 -0.21 -18.52
CA ASP A 112 -1.92 0.36 -19.04
C ASP A 112 -3.11 -0.60 -18.87
N ALA A 113 -4.30 -0.15 -19.26
CA ALA A 113 -5.51 -0.97 -19.23
C ALA A 113 -5.48 -2.20 -20.16
N GLY A 114 -4.61 -2.19 -21.18
CA GLY A 114 -4.36 -3.32 -22.08
C GLY A 114 -3.37 -4.35 -21.52
N GLY A 115 -2.73 -4.03 -20.39
CA GLY A 115 -1.69 -4.86 -19.77
C GLY A 115 -0.28 -4.64 -20.34
N SER A 116 -0.08 -3.59 -21.14
CA SER A 116 1.24 -3.25 -21.66
C SER A 116 2.06 -2.51 -20.60
N LEU A 117 3.35 -2.82 -20.49
CA LEU A 117 4.26 -2.10 -19.61
C LEU A 117 4.45 -0.66 -20.11
N VAL A 118 4.15 0.30 -19.24
CA VAL A 118 4.30 1.74 -19.50
C VAL A 118 5.61 2.25 -18.93
N ALA A 119 5.89 1.90 -17.67
CA ALA A 119 7.12 2.26 -17.00
C ALA A 119 7.46 1.24 -15.91
N SER A 120 8.74 1.14 -15.59
CA SER A 120 9.22 0.42 -14.42
C SER A 120 10.51 1.04 -13.89
N CYS A 121 10.79 0.80 -12.61
CA CYS A 121 12.05 1.19 -12.00
C CYS A 121 12.46 0.19 -10.91
N SER A 122 13.76 0.16 -10.62
CA SER A 122 14.31 -0.53 -9.46
C SER A 122 14.64 0.47 -8.37
N ILE A 123 14.38 0.11 -7.12
CA ILE A 123 14.52 0.98 -5.95
C ILE A 123 15.39 0.26 -4.92
N ASP A 124 16.39 0.95 -4.41
CA ASP A 124 17.25 0.46 -3.32
C ASP A 124 16.51 0.61 -1.98
N THR A 125 15.54 -0.25 -1.74
CA THR A 125 14.78 -0.36 -0.50
C THR A 125 14.42 -1.81 -0.21
N THR A 126 14.18 -2.12 1.06
CA THR A 126 13.56 -3.37 1.51
C THR A 126 12.17 -3.16 2.08
N ASP A 127 11.70 -1.90 2.12
CA ASP A 127 10.37 -1.54 2.60
C ASP A 127 9.35 -1.59 1.44
N PRO A 128 8.37 -2.51 1.49
CA PRO A 128 7.33 -2.60 0.47
C PRO A 128 6.50 -1.33 0.34
N GLY A 129 6.28 -0.60 1.44
CA GLY A 129 5.50 0.64 1.43
C GLY A 129 6.16 1.71 0.55
N THR A 130 7.47 1.90 0.72
CA THR A 130 8.26 2.80 -0.14
C THR A 130 8.15 2.42 -1.62
N ALA A 131 8.22 1.13 -1.96
CA ALA A 131 8.13 0.68 -3.34
C ALA A 131 6.73 0.88 -3.94
N GLU A 132 5.66 0.67 -3.17
CA GLU A 132 4.28 0.97 -3.58
C GLU A 132 4.07 2.47 -3.79
N GLU A 133 4.60 3.32 -2.90
CA GLU A 133 4.54 4.79 -3.04
C GLU A 133 5.24 5.25 -4.33
N VAL A 134 6.41 4.69 -4.65
CA VAL A 134 7.12 4.97 -5.90
C VAL A 134 6.33 4.47 -7.11
N ALA A 135 5.65 3.32 -7.03
CA ALA A 135 4.84 2.82 -8.14
C ALA A 135 3.69 3.78 -8.47
N ILE A 136 3.03 4.33 -7.44
CA ILE A 136 1.99 5.36 -7.59
C ILE A 136 2.58 6.67 -8.12
N ALA A 137 3.73 7.12 -7.60
CA ALA A 137 4.37 8.34 -8.08
C ALA A 137 4.80 8.22 -9.55
N LEU A 138 5.31 7.06 -9.93
CA LEU A 138 5.72 6.76 -11.30
C LEU A 138 4.53 6.83 -12.26
N SER A 139 3.35 6.31 -11.88
CA SER A 139 2.17 6.38 -12.74
C SER A 139 1.65 7.80 -12.93
N VAL A 140 1.74 8.67 -11.92
CA VAL A 140 1.40 10.09 -12.06
C VAL A 140 2.37 10.82 -12.99
N TYR A 141 3.63 10.38 -13.07
CA TYR A 141 4.64 11.00 -13.93
C TYR A 141 4.50 10.64 -15.42
N VAL A 142 3.99 9.45 -15.75
CA VAL A 142 3.81 9.02 -17.16
C VAL A 142 2.53 9.54 -17.83
N VAL A 143 1.68 10.26 -17.09
CA VAL A 143 0.50 10.98 -17.61
C VAL A 143 0.84 12.44 -17.85
#